data_AF-A0A8T5A2R5-F1
#
_entry.id   AF-A0A8T5A2R5-F1
#
_cell.length_a   1.000
_cell.length_b   1.000
_cell.length_c   1.000
_cell.angle_alpha   90.00
_cell.angle_beta   90.00
_cell.angle_gamma   90.00
#
_symmetry.space_group_name_H-M   'P 1'
#
loop_
_entity.id
_entity.type
_entity.pdbx_description
1 polymer ?
#
loop_
_entity_poly.entity_id
_entity_poly.type
_entity_poly.pdbx_seq_one_letter_code
_entity_poly.pdbx_strand_id
1 'polypeptide(L)'
;MHPLLRPRRREYDEVESLAMEHEEEFACEIPDYDDMIEFEQFLGEVKTAAVLKAWIDEVSENDLLERFSVEPGDRYSAILNAEWLLYASQELAKVLGIVGYTKHLSQLTERVRHGVKAELLPLVKLRGIGRVRARMLYNAGLRTVESLKRAPISRLAGVPLIGVKLARLIKEQVGGVVEEEEWRRLEELEAEQKALTTFIEEEPGEDKEIN
;
A
#
# COMPACT_ATOMS: atom_id res chain seq x y z
N MET A 1 -19.62 5.67 7.49
CA MET A 1 -19.06 4.85 6.38
C MET A 1 -19.63 3.44 6.51
N HIS A 2 -20.09 2.76 5.45
CA HIS A 2 -20.58 1.37 5.59
C HIS A 2 -20.12 0.44 4.46
N PRO A 3 -19.82 -0.84 4.76
CA PRO A 3 -19.82 -1.44 6.11
C PRO A 3 -18.65 -0.92 6.96
N LEU A 4 -18.85 -0.87 8.28
CA LEU A 4 -17.80 -0.56 9.25
C LEU A 4 -17.06 -1.85 9.65
N LEU A 5 -15.78 -1.72 9.96
CA LEU A 5 -15.00 -2.80 10.55
C LEU A 5 -15.33 -2.88 12.04
N ARG A 6 -16.25 -3.78 12.42
CA ARG A 6 -16.61 -3.96 13.83
C ARG A 6 -15.45 -4.58 14.61
N PRO A 7 -15.13 -4.08 15.83
CA PRO A 7 -14.18 -4.74 16.71
C PRO A 7 -14.68 -6.12 17.09
N ARG A 8 -13.80 -7.12 17.06
CA ARG A 8 -14.07 -8.41 17.69
C ARG A 8 -13.86 -8.26 19.19
N ARG A 9 -14.46 -9.12 20.01
CA ARG A 9 -14.35 -9.07 21.49
C ARG A 9 -12.91 -8.89 22.00
N ARG A 10 -11.93 -9.53 21.37
CA ARG A 10 -10.51 -9.45 21.74
C ARG A 10 -9.85 -8.09 21.43
N GLU A 11 -10.49 -7.25 20.63
CA GLU A 11 -9.98 -5.97 20.12
C GLU A 11 -10.65 -4.78 20.82
N TYR A 12 -11.68 -5.00 21.66
CA TYR A 12 -12.43 -3.91 22.29
C TYR A 12 -11.52 -3.01 23.13
N ASP A 13 -10.79 -3.59 24.08
CA ASP A 13 -9.93 -2.84 24.99
C ASP A 13 -8.86 -2.02 24.23
N GLU A 14 -8.31 -2.57 23.14
CA GLU A 14 -7.32 -1.88 22.30
C GLU A 14 -7.95 -0.72 21.52
N VAL A 15 -9.12 -0.94 20.91
CA VAL A 15 -9.82 0.10 20.13
C VAL A 15 -10.35 1.20 21.04
N GLU A 16 -10.82 0.85 22.23
CA GLU A 16 -11.25 1.80 23.25
C GLU A 16 -10.08 2.65 23.77
N SER A 17 -8.94 2.01 24.06
CA SER A 17 -7.72 2.73 24.45
C SER A 17 -7.27 3.70 23.36
N LEU A 18 -7.34 3.27 22.09
CA LEU A 18 -7.04 4.14 20.94
C LEU A 18 -8.03 5.30 20.83
N ALA A 19 -9.32 5.08 21.12
CA ALA A 19 -10.31 6.14 21.13
C ALA A 19 -9.99 7.20 22.19
N MET A 20 -9.61 6.78 23.40
CA MET A 20 -9.22 7.71 24.48
C MET A 20 -7.92 8.46 24.15
N GLU A 21 -6.93 7.80 23.54
CA GLU A 21 -5.66 8.43 23.17
C GLU A 21 -5.84 9.56 22.14
N HIS A 22 -6.81 9.41 21.23
CA HIS A 22 -7.09 10.34 20.14
C HIS A 22 -8.36 11.17 20.32
N GLU A 23 -8.89 11.27 21.55
CA GLU A 23 -10.15 11.96 21.84
C GLU A 23 -10.18 13.39 21.27
N GLU A 24 -9.07 14.13 21.40
CA GLU A 24 -8.96 15.51 20.93
C GLU A 24 -8.96 15.65 19.39
N GLU A 25 -8.78 14.56 18.65
CA GLU A 25 -8.75 14.57 17.18
C GLU A 25 -10.14 14.37 16.55
N PHE A 26 -11.13 13.93 17.34
CA PHE A 26 -12.46 13.62 16.83
C PHE A 26 -13.29 14.87 16.56
N ALA A 27 -14.11 14.80 15.52
CA ALA A 27 -15.08 15.85 15.19
C ALA A 27 -16.38 15.73 16.01
N CYS A 28 -16.48 14.71 16.86
CA CYS A 28 -17.61 14.37 17.72
C CYS A 28 -17.10 13.92 19.09
N GLU A 29 -17.98 13.98 20.09
CA GLU A 29 -17.71 13.47 21.43
C GLU A 29 -17.77 11.93 21.44
N ILE A 30 -17.06 11.30 22.38
CA ILE A 30 -17.15 9.87 22.62
C ILE A 30 -18.52 9.58 23.25
N PRO A 31 -19.33 8.65 22.70
CA PRO A 31 -20.63 8.30 23.28
C PRO A 31 -20.51 7.74 24.70
N ASP A 32 -21.54 7.96 25.52
CA ASP A 32 -21.62 7.40 26.86
C ASP A 32 -21.77 5.87 26.82
N TYR A 33 -21.19 5.18 27.81
CA TYR A 33 -21.29 3.71 27.94
C TYR A 33 -22.72 3.24 28.19
N ASP A 34 -23.60 4.11 28.69
CA ASP A 34 -25.01 3.78 28.86
C ASP A 34 -25.73 3.57 27.50
N ASP A 35 -25.24 4.17 26.40
CA ASP A 35 -25.68 3.87 25.03
C ASP A 35 -24.73 2.88 24.33
N MET A 36 -24.89 1.62 24.71
CA MET A 36 -24.09 0.51 24.16
C MET A 36 -24.15 0.41 22.62
N ILE A 37 -25.27 0.82 21.99
CA ILE A 37 -25.43 0.70 20.53
C ILE A 37 -24.60 1.77 19.84
N GLU A 38 -24.70 3.01 20.30
CA GLU A 38 -23.93 4.13 19.75
C GLU A 38 -22.43 3.96 20.03
N PHE A 39 -22.07 3.53 21.24
CA PHE A 39 -20.69 3.24 21.61
C PHE A 39 -20.07 2.13 20.74
N GLU A 40 -20.77 1.02 20.50
CA GLU A 40 -20.28 -0.04 19.60
C GLU A 40 -20.11 0.45 18.15
N GLN A 41 -20.99 1.33 17.67
CA GLN A 41 -20.86 1.91 16.34
C GLN A 41 -19.63 2.81 16.25
N PHE A 42 -19.46 3.68 17.25
CA PHE A 42 -18.30 4.57 17.36
C PHE A 42 -16.97 3.78 17.38
N LEU A 43 -16.86 2.73 18.18
CA LEU A 43 -15.66 1.87 18.17
C LEU A 43 -15.44 1.21 16.79
N GLY A 44 -16.51 0.90 16.05
CA GLY A 44 -16.41 0.46 14.65
C GLY A 44 -15.82 1.52 13.72
N GLU A 45 -16.14 2.80 13.94
CA GLU A 45 -15.55 3.92 13.20
C GLU A 45 -14.08 4.11 13.55
N VAL A 46 -13.74 4.08 14.85
CA VAL A 46 -12.36 4.17 15.35
C VAL A 46 -11.51 3.04 14.78
N LYS A 47 -11.98 1.78 14.85
CA LYS A 47 -11.27 0.64 14.24
C LYS A 47 -11.09 0.82 12.74
N THR A 48 -12.11 1.31 12.03
CA THR A 48 -12.02 1.55 10.59
C THR A 48 -10.95 2.59 10.26
N ALA A 49 -10.90 3.69 11.02
CA ALA A 49 -9.87 4.72 10.90
C ALA A 49 -8.47 4.16 11.20
N ALA A 50 -8.33 3.36 12.25
CA ALA A 50 -7.08 2.71 12.65
C ALA A 50 -6.53 1.78 11.56
N VAL A 51 -7.40 0.98 10.93
CA VAL A 51 -7.04 0.08 9.84
C VAL A 51 -6.60 0.87 8.60
N LEU A 52 -7.33 1.93 8.24
CA LEU A 52 -6.95 2.80 7.12
C LEU A 52 -5.60 3.50 7.40
N LYS A 53 -5.36 3.92 8.65
CA LYS A 53 -4.08 4.48 9.08
C LYS A 53 -2.94 3.45 8.94
N ALA A 54 -3.12 2.24 9.46
CA ALA A 54 -2.15 1.17 9.32
C ALA A 54 -1.86 0.84 7.84
N TRP A 55 -2.90 0.84 7.00
CA TRP A 55 -2.79 0.63 5.57
C TRP A 55 -1.91 1.69 4.88
N ILE A 56 -2.12 2.99 5.16
CA ILE A 56 -1.31 4.08 4.58
C ILE A 56 0.08 4.23 5.23
N ASP A 57 0.31 3.54 6.35
CA ASP A 57 1.62 3.41 7.00
C ASP A 57 2.39 2.16 6.53
N GLU A 58 1.86 1.48 5.50
CA GLU A 58 2.47 0.33 4.81
C GLU A 58 2.57 -0.94 5.65
N VAL A 59 1.67 -1.09 6.65
CA VAL A 59 1.50 -2.37 7.36
C VAL A 59 1.16 -3.47 6.36
N SER A 60 1.76 -4.65 6.53
CA SER A 60 1.58 -5.75 5.59
C SER A 60 0.15 -6.29 5.63
N GLU A 61 -0.29 -6.93 4.55
CA GLU A 61 -1.64 -7.52 4.52
C GLU A 61 -1.81 -8.61 5.58
N ASN A 62 -0.75 -9.37 5.84
CA ASN A 62 -0.74 -10.40 6.87
C ASN A 62 -0.86 -9.79 8.27
N ASP A 63 -0.11 -8.71 8.55
CA ASP A 63 -0.20 -8.03 9.85
C ASP A 63 -1.56 -7.39 10.07
N LEU A 64 -2.20 -6.86 9.01
CA LEU A 64 -3.57 -6.35 9.09
C LEU A 64 -4.57 -7.45 9.47
N LEU A 65 -4.41 -8.64 8.88
CA LEU A 65 -5.23 -9.80 9.20
C LEU A 65 -5.01 -10.27 10.64
N GLU A 66 -3.77 -10.43 11.07
CA GLU A 66 -3.43 -10.96 12.39
C GLU A 66 -3.83 -9.99 13.52
N ARG A 67 -3.51 -8.70 13.36
CA ARG A 67 -3.69 -7.68 14.39
C ARG A 67 -5.11 -7.14 14.45
N PHE A 68 -5.74 -6.86 13.30
CA PHE A 68 -7.06 -6.21 13.24
C PHE A 68 -8.19 -7.14 12.81
N SER A 69 -7.91 -8.43 12.59
CA SER A 69 -8.87 -9.41 12.07
C SER A 69 -9.52 -8.97 10.76
N VAL A 70 -8.77 -8.25 9.91
CA VAL A 70 -9.26 -7.66 8.65
C VAL A 70 -8.86 -8.54 7.48
N GLU A 71 -9.86 -9.07 6.77
CA GLU A 71 -9.61 -9.85 5.56
C GLU A 71 -9.33 -8.96 4.34
N PRO A 72 -8.72 -9.49 3.26
CA PRO A 72 -8.45 -8.70 2.07
C PRO A 72 -9.70 -8.04 1.45
N GLY A 73 -10.87 -8.69 1.53
CA GLY A 73 -12.14 -8.14 1.05
C GLY A 73 -12.66 -6.97 1.88
N ASP A 74 -12.55 -7.08 3.20
CA ASP A 74 -12.91 -6.02 4.16
C ASP A 74 -12.05 -4.78 3.92
N ARG A 75 -10.74 -4.99 3.81
CA ARG A 75 -9.77 -3.94 3.52
C ARG A 75 -10.08 -3.23 2.19
N TYR A 76 -10.33 -4.01 1.13
CA TYR A 76 -10.67 -3.45 -0.17
C TYR A 76 -11.92 -2.57 -0.10
N SER A 77 -12.95 -3.03 0.62
CA SER A 77 -14.19 -2.28 0.83
C SER A 77 -13.95 -0.99 1.62
N ALA A 78 -13.15 -1.05 2.69
CA ALA A 78 -12.75 0.12 3.47
C ALA A 78 -11.98 1.15 2.63
N ILE A 79 -11.05 0.71 1.78
CA ILE A 79 -10.28 1.59 0.88
C ILE A 79 -11.21 2.29 -0.12
N LEU A 80 -12.09 1.55 -0.81
CA LEU A 80 -13.02 2.13 -1.78
C LEU A 80 -13.94 3.18 -1.14
N ASN A 81 -14.49 2.85 0.02
CA ASN A 81 -15.33 3.78 0.77
C ASN A 81 -14.55 5.02 1.22
N ALA A 82 -13.28 4.86 1.63
CA ALA A 82 -12.44 5.96 2.08
C ALA A 82 -12.06 6.88 0.90
N GLU A 83 -11.72 6.31 -0.25
CA GLU A 83 -11.48 7.07 -1.49
C GLU A 83 -12.70 7.94 -1.84
N TRP A 84 -13.90 7.36 -1.79
CA TRP A 84 -15.14 8.10 -2.09
C TRP A 84 -15.42 9.21 -1.08
N LEU A 85 -15.29 8.96 0.22
CA LEU A 85 -15.52 9.97 1.26
C LEU A 85 -14.48 11.09 1.22
N LEU A 86 -13.21 10.77 0.94
CA LEU A 86 -12.16 11.78 0.79
C LEU A 86 -12.37 12.64 -0.46
N TYR A 87 -12.85 12.03 -1.56
CA TYR A 87 -13.26 12.77 -2.74
C TYR A 87 -14.45 13.69 -2.45
N ALA A 88 -15.50 13.18 -1.82
CA ALA A 88 -16.67 13.97 -1.43
C ALA A 88 -16.27 15.14 -0.51
N SER A 89 -15.36 14.90 0.44
CA SER A 89 -14.82 15.93 1.33
C SER A 89 -14.07 17.03 0.57
N GLN A 90 -13.34 16.68 -0.50
CA GLN A 90 -12.68 17.67 -1.36
C GLN A 90 -13.69 18.52 -2.12
N GLU A 91 -14.74 17.91 -2.68
CA GLU A 91 -15.77 18.65 -3.40
C GLU A 91 -16.59 19.54 -2.47
N LEU A 92 -16.93 19.05 -1.27
CA LEU A 92 -17.59 19.87 -0.24
C LEU A 92 -16.71 21.04 0.19
N ALA A 93 -15.42 20.82 0.44
CA ALA A 93 -14.48 21.90 0.79
C ALA A 93 -14.43 22.99 -0.30
N LYS A 94 -14.45 22.61 -1.59
CA LYS A 94 -14.52 23.57 -2.71
C LYS A 94 -15.81 24.38 -2.70
N VAL A 95 -16.96 23.71 -2.54
CA VAL A 95 -18.28 24.35 -2.54
C VAL A 95 -18.44 25.30 -1.33
N LEU A 96 -17.94 24.91 -0.16
CA LEU A 96 -17.99 25.70 1.06
C LEU A 96 -16.91 26.80 1.13
N GLY A 97 -16.03 26.89 0.12
CA GLY A 97 -14.95 27.89 0.09
C GLY A 97 -13.86 27.66 1.14
N ILE A 98 -13.73 26.43 1.65
CA ILE A 98 -12.70 26.05 2.62
C ILE A 98 -11.36 25.84 1.86
N VAL A 99 -10.46 26.81 2.00
CA VAL A 99 -9.15 26.81 1.32
C VAL A 99 -8.07 26.22 2.21
N GLY A 100 -7.09 25.52 1.62
CA GLY A 100 -5.88 25.02 2.31
C GLY A 100 -5.85 23.51 2.55
N TYR A 101 -7.01 22.84 2.53
CA TYR A 101 -7.09 21.39 2.78
C TYR A 101 -7.08 20.54 1.51
N THR A 102 -7.37 21.12 0.34
CA THR A 102 -7.45 20.39 -0.94
C THR A 102 -6.20 19.60 -1.29
N LYS A 103 -5.01 20.17 -1.05
CA LYS A 103 -3.74 19.47 -1.28
C LYS A 103 -3.56 18.29 -0.33
N HIS A 104 -3.87 18.49 0.96
CA HIS A 104 -3.75 17.45 1.99
C HIS A 104 -4.72 16.30 1.72
N LEU A 105 -5.97 16.60 1.40
CA LEU A 105 -6.98 15.61 1.04
C LEU A 105 -6.61 14.84 -0.23
N SER A 106 -6.13 15.54 -1.28
CA SER A 106 -5.68 14.89 -2.51
C SER A 106 -4.51 13.93 -2.26
N GLN A 107 -3.54 14.33 -1.45
CA GLN A 107 -2.44 13.44 -1.05
C GLN A 107 -2.94 12.25 -0.22
N LEU A 108 -3.87 12.48 0.72
CA LEU A 108 -4.44 11.42 1.54
C LEU A 108 -5.24 10.42 0.70
N THR A 109 -6.02 10.87 -0.28
CA THR A 109 -6.73 9.99 -1.24
C THR A 109 -5.77 9.07 -1.97
N GLU A 110 -4.66 9.60 -2.51
CA GLU A 110 -3.67 8.80 -3.22
C GLU A 110 -2.95 7.82 -2.28
N ARG A 111 -2.67 8.23 -1.04
CA ARG A 111 -2.09 7.36 -0.02
C ARG A 111 -3.02 6.22 0.35
N VAL A 112 -4.31 6.49 0.54
CA VAL A 112 -5.35 5.48 0.83
C VAL A 112 -5.50 4.53 -0.34
N ARG A 113 -5.58 5.03 -1.57
CA ARG A 113 -5.70 4.21 -2.77
C ARG A 113 -4.56 3.21 -2.92
N HIS A 114 -3.32 3.67 -2.72
CA HIS A 114 -2.13 2.84 -2.95
C HIS A 114 -1.61 2.15 -1.69
N GLY A 115 -2.10 2.53 -0.51
CA GLY A 115 -1.65 2.03 0.78
C GLY A 115 -0.24 2.44 1.16
N VAL A 116 0.17 3.67 0.82
CA VAL A 116 1.56 4.09 0.95
C VAL A 116 1.75 5.34 1.79
N LYS A 117 2.96 5.49 2.35
CA LYS A 117 3.41 6.75 2.91
C LYS A 117 3.59 7.79 1.81
N ALA A 118 3.52 9.06 2.19
CA ALA A 118 3.57 10.19 1.26
C ALA A 118 4.80 10.20 0.35
N GLU A 119 5.94 9.71 0.85
CA GLU A 119 7.21 9.65 0.13
C GLU A 119 7.21 8.70 -1.08
N LEU A 120 6.28 7.74 -1.14
CA LEU A 120 6.16 6.80 -2.25
C LEU A 120 5.20 7.26 -3.35
N LEU A 121 4.43 8.34 -3.11
CA LEU A 121 3.47 8.89 -4.08
C LEU A 121 4.07 9.15 -5.48
N PRO A 122 5.33 9.61 -5.64
CA PRO A 122 5.93 9.75 -6.96
C PRO A 122 6.12 8.42 -7.72
N LEU A 123 6.27 7.31 -6.99
CA LEU A 123 6.62 6.00 -7.54
C LEU A 123 5.38 5.16 -7.88
N VAL A 124 4.37 5.15 -7.00
CA VAL A 124 3.15 4.34 -7.18
C VAL A 124 2.27 4.79 -8.35
N LYS A 125 2.52 5.99 -8.89
CA LYS A 125 1.90 6.48 -10.13
C LYS A 125 2.37 5.73 -11.38
N LEU A 126 3.50 5.02 -11.30
CA LEU A 126 4.03 4.24 -12.40
C LEU A 126 3.27 2.91 -12.52
N ARG A 127 2.83 2.57 -13.73
CA ARG A 127 2.16 1.31 -14.00
C ARG A 127 3.08 0.15 -13.63
N GLY A 128 2.50 -0.86 -12.98
CA GLY A 128 3.22 -2.03 -12.47
C GLY A 128 3.92 -1.82 -11.13
N ILE A 129 3.86 -0.62 -10.53
CA ILE A 129 4.48 -0.30 -9.25
C ILE A 129 3.41 -0.14 -8.17
N GLY A 130 3.14 -1.23 -7.45
CA GLY A 130 2.37 -1.20 -6.22
C GLY A 130 3.22 -0.83 -5.01
N ARG A 131 2.62 -0.86 -3.82
CA ARG A 131 3.26 -0.54 -2.53
C ARG A 131 4.61 -1.21 -2.31
N VAL A 132 4.66 -2.54 -2.43
CA VAL A 132 5.87 -3.31 -2.12
C VAL A 132 7.03 -2.92 -3.05
N ARG A 133 6.77 -2.83 -4.36
CA ARG A 133 7.78 -2.46 -5.34
C ARG A 133 8.21 -0.99 -5.20
N ALA A 134 7.28 -0.09 -4.90
CA ALA A 134 7.60 1.31 -4.60
C ALA A 134 8.55 1.42 -3.40
N ARG A 135 8.30 0.65 -2.34
CA ARG A 135 9.17 0.58 -1.16
C ARG A 135 10.56 0.03 -1.49
N MET A 136 10.66 -1.01 -2.32
CA MET A 136 11.95 -1.54 -2.77
C MET A 136 12.76 -0.51 -3.56
N LEU A 137 12.13 0.20 -4.51
CA LEU A 137 12.77 1.30 -5.24
C LEU A 137 13.26 2.41 -4.30
N TYR A 138 12.41 2.83 -3.37
CA TYR A 138 12.73 3.89 -2.43
C TYR A 138 13.93 3.52 -1.55
N ASN A 139 13.97 2.28 -1.05
CA ASN A 139 15.07 1.76 -0.24
C ASN A 139 16.37 1.62 -1.05
N ALA A 140 16.28 1.33 -2.36
CA ALA A 140 17.42 1.33 -3.28
C ALA A 140 17.92 2.75 -3.66
N GLY A 141 17.34 3.79 -3.07
CA GLY A 141 17.67 5.20 -3.31
C GLY A 141 17.01 5.79 -4.57
N LEU A 142 16.13 5.04 -5.24
CA LEU A 142 15.43 5.45 -6.45
C LEU A 142 14.07 6.07 -6.09
N ARG A 143 14.11 7.26 -5.48
CA ARG A 143 12.96 7.89 -4.82
C ARG A 143 12.11 8.78 -5.73
N THR A 144 12.63 9.17 -6.89
CA THR A 144 12.00 10.17 -7.78
C THR A 144 11.97 9.70 -9.22
N VAL A 145 11.04 10.25 -10.00
CA VAL A 145 10.97 10.03 -11.46
C VAL A 145 12.30 10.35 -12.14
N GLU A 146 12.96 11.43 -11.72
CA GLU A 146 14.28 11.81 -12.26
C GLU A 146 15.37 10.78 -11.92
N SER A 147 15.37 10.25 -10.68
CA SER A 147 16.32 9.20 -10.31
C SER A 147 16.14 7.92 -11.13
N LEU A 148 14.90 7.53 -11.44
CA LEU A 148 14.58 6.39 -12.31
C LEU A 148 15.00 6.66 -13.75
N LYS A 149 14.81 7.90 -14.22
CA LYS A 149 15.20 8.32 -15.57
C LYS A 149 16.71 8.28 -15.77
N ARG A 150 17.51 8.65 -14.76
CA ARG A 150 18.98 8.64 -14.83
C ARG A 150 19.63 7.30 -14.54
N ALA A 151 19.04 6.48 -13.66
CA ALA A 151 19.63 5.21 -13.27
C ALA A 151 19.81 4.26 -14.49
N PRO A 152 20.90 3.51 -14.62
CA PRO A 152 21.02 2.52 -15.69
C PRO A 152 19.96 1.43 -15.52
N ILE A 153 19.53 0.80 -16.62
CA ILE A 153 18.46 -0.21 -16.59
C ILE A 153 18.85 -1.43 -15.76
N SER A 154 20.13 -1.81 -15.81
CA SER A 154 20.73 -2.84 -14.95
C SER A 154 20.53 -2.56 -13.46
N ARG A 155 20.64 -1.31 -13.02
CA ARG A 155 20.37 -0.92 -11.62
C ARG A 155 18.89 -1.06 -11.25
N LEU A 156 17.98 -0.78 -12.18
CA LEU A 156 16.54 -0.98 -11.95
C LEU A 156 16.19 -2.47 -11.86
N ALA A 157 16.72 -3.27 -12.78
CA ALA A 157 16.51 -4.72 -12.82
C ALA A 157 17.15 -5.47 -11.63
N GLY A 158 18.16 -4.86 -10.99
CA GLY A 158 18.77 -5.40 -9.78
C GLY A 158 17.97 -5.12 -8.49
N VAL A 159 16.90 -4.31 -8.53
CA VAL A 159 16.07 -4.07 -7.35
C VAL A 159 15.17 -5.29 -7.09
N PRO A 160 15.07 -5.79 -5.85
CA PRO A 160 14.19 -6.91 -5.54
C PRO A 160 12.76 -6.68 -6.06
N LEU A 161 12.18 -7.73 -6.66
CA LEU A 161 10.84 -7.73 -7.26
C LEU A 161 10.67 -6.84 -8.51
N ILE A 162 11.78 -6.33 -9.07
CA ILE A 162 11.81 -5.56 -10.32
C ILE A 162 12.68 -6.29 -11.32
N GLY A 163 12.07 -7.18 -12.09
CA GLY A 163 12.74 -7.85 -13.21
C GLY A 163 12.96 -6.93 -14.41
N VAL A 164 13.62 -7.45 -15.45
CA VAL A 164 14.07 -6.70 -16.62
C VAL A 164 12.88 -6.08 -17.37
N LYS A 165 11.79 -6.84 -17.52
CA LYS A 165 10.54 -6.37 -18.14
C LYS A 165 9.93 -5.18 -17.41
N LEU A 166 9.92 -5.20 -16.07
CA LEU A 166 9.37 -4.11 -15.29
C LEU A 166 10.30 -2.90 -15.27
N ALA A 167 11.61 -3.12 -15.21
CA ALA A 167 12.61 -2.06 -15.34
C ALA A 167 12.44 -1.30 -16.66
N ARG A 168 12.17 -2.01 -17.76
CA ARG A 168 11.83 -1.41 -19.06
C ARG A 168 10.56 -0.56 -19.00
N LEU A 169 9.48 -1.14 -18.47
CA LEU A 169 8.21 -0.43 -18.33
C LEU A 169 8.35 0.85 -17.47
N ILE A 170 9.18 0.82 -16.44
CA ILE A 170 9.54 2.01 -15.66
C ILE A 170 10.26 3.03 -16.55
N LYS A 171 11.31 2.60 -17.27
CA LYS A 171 12.11 3.46 -18.15
C LYS A 171 11.30 4.17 -19.23
N GLU A 172 10.43 3.41 -19.91
CA GLU A 172 9.53 3.94 -20.93
C GLU A 172 8.61 5.01 -20.35
N GLN A 173 8.04 4.78 -19.14
CA GLN A 173 7.14 5.73 -18.50
C GLN A 173 7.82 7.03 -18.03
N VAL A 174 9.09 6.96 -17.63
CA VAL A 174 9.85 8.14 -17.18
C VAL A 174 10.61 8.83 -18.32
N GLY A 175 10.47 8.34 -19.56
CA GLY A 175 11.17 8.87 -20.74
C GLY A 175 12.69 8.68 -20.68
N GLY A 176 13.16 7.59 -20.07
CA GLY A 176 14.57 7.21 -20.08
C GLY A 176 14.95 6.51 -21.39
N VAL A 177 16.19 6.69 -21.82
CA VAL A 177 16.76 5.97 -22.97
C VAL A 177 17.40 4.68 -22.47
N VAL A 178 17.25 3.61 -23.26
CA VAL A 178 17.90 2.32 -23.03
C VAL A 178 18.61 1.94 -24.31
N GLU A 179 19.92 1.67 -24.21
CA GLU A 179 20.70 1.17 -25.35
C GLU A 179 20.26 -0.26 -25.69
N GLU A 180 20.04 -0.54 -26.98
CA GLU A 180 19.53 -1.82 -27.45
C GLU A 180 20.46 -3.00 -27.09
N GLU A 181 21.77 -2.76 -27.00
CA GLU A 181 22.76 -3.76 -26.61
C GLU A 181 22.71 -4.11 -25.11
N GLU A 182 22.49 -3.13 -24.23
CA GLU A 182 22.33 -3.38 -22.79
C GLU A 182 21.05 -4.16 -22.54
N TRP A 183 20.01 -3.89 -23.34
CA TRP A 183 18.76 -4.61 -23.32
C TRP A 183 18.91 -6.10 -23.67
N ARG A 184 19.50 -6.41 -24.83
CA ARG A 184 19.69 -7.81 -25.26
C ARG A 184 20.47 -8.62 -24.23
N ARG A 185 21.52 -8.03 -23.64
CA ARG A 185 22.29 -8.67 -22.58
C ARG A 185 21.45 -8.98 -21.34
N LEU A 186 20.60 -8.05 -20.90
CA LEU A 186 19.74 -8.29 -19.74
C LEU A 186 18.64 -9.32 -20.00
N GLU A 187 18.08 -9.36 -21.22
CA GLU A 187 17.12 -10.39 -21.61
C GLU A 187 17.75 -11.78 -21.65
N GLU A 188 18.97 -11.91 -22.20
CA GLU A 188 19.73 -13.17 -22.21
C GLU A 188 19.99 -13.66 -20.78
N LEU A 189 20.47 -12.78 -19.88
CA LEU A 189 20.72 -13.13 -18.48
C LEU A 189 19.44 -13.52 -17.72
N GLU A 190 18.32 -12.85 -17.96
CA GLU A 190 17.02 -13.20 -17.35
C GLU A 190 16.52 -14.55 -17.89
N ALA A 191 16.73 -14.85 -19.17
CA ALA A 191 16.37 -16.13 -19.78
C ALA A 191 17.22 -17.29 -19.23
N GLU A 192 18.53 -17.09 -19.10
CA GLU A 192 19.45 -18.05 -18.49
C GLU A 192 19.08 -18.34 -17.04
N GLN A 193 18.87 -17.30 -16.22
CA GLN A 193 18.44 -17.46 -14.83
C GLN A 193 17.13 -18.25 -14.72
N LYS A 194 16.16 -17.92 -15.58
CA LYS A 194 14.87 -18.62 -15.59
C LYS A 194 15.03 -20.10 -15.95
N ALA A 195 15.84 -20.41 -16.96
CA ALA A 195 16.12 -21.79 -17.37
C ALA A 195 16.80 -22.60 -16.26
N LEU A 196 17.76 -22.00 -15.55
CA LEU A 196 18.43 -22.59 -14.38
C LEU A 196 17.44 -22.89 -13.23
N THR A 197 16.56 -21.94 -12.89
CA THR A 197 15.55 -22.19 -11.85
C THR A 197 14.57 -23.29 -12.23
N THR A 198 14.11 -23.34 -13.48
CA THR A 198 13.22 -24.41 -13.96
C THR A 198 13.91 -25.77 -13.90
N PHE A 199 15.19 -25.85 -14.29
CA PHE A 199 15.96 -27.09 -14.20
C PHE A 199 16.11 -27.60 -12.76
N ILE A 200 16.34 -26.71 -11.79
CA ILE A 200 16.47 -27.07 -10.37
C ILE A 200 15.14 -27.54 -9.77
N GLU A 201 14.00 -26.99 -10.20
CA GLU A 201 12.67 -27.41 -9.75
C GLU A 201 12.21 -28.73 -10.37
N GLU A 202 12.77 -29.13 -11.53
CA GLU A 202 12.44 -30.37 -12.24
C GLU A 202 13.22 -31.60 -11.78
N GLU A 203 14.31 -31.45 -11.02
CA GLU A 203 14.92 -32.60 -10.34
C GLU A 203 14.05 -33.01 -9.15
N PRO A 204 13.37 -34.18 -9.18
CA PRO A 204 12.68 -34.67 -8.00
C PRO A 204 13.74 -34.91 -6.94
N GLY A 205 13.54 -34.35 -5.75
CA GLY A 205 14.43 -34.62 -4.62
C GLY A 205 14.60 -36.13 -4.49
N GLU A 206 15.83 -36.61 -4.74
CA GLU A 206 16.16 -38.02 -4.68
C GLU A 206 15.53 -38.62 -3.42
N ASP A 207 14.67 -39.60 -3.65
CA ASP A 207 14.08 -40.45 -2.64
C ASP A 207 15.17 -40.86 -1.64
N LYS A 208 15.14 -40.27 -0.45
CA LYS A 208 15.80 -40.88 0.71
C LYS A 208 14.95 -42.04 1.19
N GLU A 209 14.84 -43.07 0.36
CA GLU A 209 14.69 -44.44 0.82
C GLU A 209 16.00 -44.84 1.48
N ILE A 210 16.12 -44.66 2.80
CA ILE A 210 17.06 -45.44 3.60
C ILE A 210 16.40 -45.79 4.94
N ASN A 211 15.88 -47.02 4.97
CA ASN A 211 15.68 -47.95 6.09
C ASN A 211 14.97 -47.49 7.37
#